data_AF-A0A3N0E972-F1
#
_entry.id   AF-A0A3N0E972-F1
#
_cell.length_a   1.000
_cell.length_b   1.000
_cell.length_c   1.000
_cell.angle_alpha   90.00
_cell.angle_beta   90.00
_cell.angle_gamma   90.00
#
_symmetry.space_group_name_H-M   'P 1'
#
loop_
_entity.id
_entity.type
_entity.pdbx_description
1 polymer ?
#
loop_
_entity_poly.entity_id
_entity_poly.type
_entity_poly.pdbx_seq_one_letter_code
_entity_poly.pdbx_strand_id
1 'polypeptide(L)'
;MPIRPANLATMSATIAGTTGTGGPDDSEPSRVTLTFESGYQQVVEGGGCRALEPGEGGVTAVDTPAPTKFALFTGTSCQTGRAVASGNGSVRFGSPILAGAIVLG
;
A
#
# COMPACT_ATOMS: atom_id res chain seq x y z
N MET A 1 19.63 55.36 5.50
CA MET A 1 18.55 54.65 4.79
C MET A 1 19.14 53.38 4.18
N PRO A 2 18.66 52.18 4.56
CA PRO A 2 19.22 50.92 4.08
C PRO A 2 18.57 50.48 2.75
N ILE A 3 19.39 50.09 1.79
CA ILE A 3 18.99 49.47 0.53
C ILE A 3 18.71 47.98 0.79
N ARG A 4 17.54 47.47 0.41
CA ARG A 4 17.24 46.03 0.38
C ARG A 4 17.05 45.58 -1.07
N PRO A 5 17.76 44.53 -1.53
CA PRO A 5 17.51 43.94 -2.84
C PRO A 5 16.32 42.97 -2.75
N ALA A 6 15.27 43.22 -3.53
CA ALA A 6 14.14 42.32 -3.72
C ALA A 6 14.25 41.68 -5.12
N ASN A 7 15.12 40.70 -5.26
CA ASN A 7 15.07 39.75 -6.36
C ASN A 7 14.80 38.38 -5.74
N LEU A 8 13.58 37.89 -5.87
CA LEU A 8 13.31 36.45 -5.88
C LEU A 8 12.13 36.23 -6.81
N ALA A 9 12.44 35.57 -7.93
CA ALA A 9 11.52 35.19 -8.98
C ALA A 9 10.36 34.37 -8.41
N THR A 10 9.14 34.83 -8.69
CA THR A 10 7.93 34.02 -8.59
C THR A 10 8.02 32.89 -9.63
N MET A 11 8.54 31.73 -9.23
CA MET A 11 8.42 30.51 -10.02
C MET A 11 7.06 29.88 -9.72
N SER A 12 6.16 29.97 -10.69
CA SER A 12 4.86 29.32 -10.72
C SER A 12 5.03 27.79 -10.77
N ALA A 13 4.42 27.08 -9.82
CA ALA A 13 4.18 25.65 -9.93
C ALA A 13 2.67 25.41 -9.89
N THR A 14 2.11 25.22 -11.08
CA THR A 14 0.75 24.73 -11.31
C THR A 14 0.67 23.28 -10.80
N ILE A 15 -0.08 23.02 -9.74
CA ILE A 15 -0.47 21.65 -9.37
C ILE A 15 -1.94 21.52 -9.73
N ALA A 16 -2.18 21.06 -10.96
CA ALA A 16 -3.45 20.51 -11.39
C ALA A 16 -3.64 19.14 -10.70
N GLY A 17 -4.24 19.16 -9.52
CA GLY A 17 -4.71 17.98 -8.80
C GLY A 17 -6.23 18.06 -8.68
N THR A 18 -6.92 17.81 -9.78
CA THR A 18 -8.37 17.60 -9.84
C THR A 18 -8.72 16.38 -8.99
N THR A 19 -9.12 16.59 -7.74
CA THR A 19 -9.80 15.59 -6.93
C THR A 19 -11.26 15.52 -7.40
N GLY A 20 -11.56 14.46 -8.15
CA GLY A 20 -12.88 14.18 -8.68
C GLY A 20 -13.94 14.05 -7.58
N THR A 21 -15.11 14.60 -7.88
CA THR A 21 -16.39 14.41 -7.22
C THR A 21 -16.88 12.95 -7.28
N GLY A 22 -17.36 12.39 -6.17
CA GLY A 22 -18.15 11.15 -6.21
C GLY A 22 -18.64 10.64 -4.85
N GLY A 23 -19.86 11.06 -4.44
CA GLY A 23 -20.87 10.24 -3.74
C GLY A 23 -20.62 9.76 -2.30
N PRO A 24 -21.67 9.59 -1.47
CA PRO A 24 -21.55 9.15 -0.08
C PRO A 24 -21.42 7.63 -0.01
N ASP A 25 -20.19 7.12 -0.06
CA ASP A 25 -19.78 5.87 0.59
C ASP A 25 -18.32 6.06 1.01
N ASP A 26 -18.16 6.72 2.16
CA ASP A 26 -16.90 7.24 2.71
C ASP A 26 -16.04 6.10 3.32
N SER A 27 -15.84 5.03 2.54
CA SER A 27 -14.79 4.05 2.81
C SER A 27 -13.66 4.32 1.83
N GLU A 28 -12.68 5.13 2.23
CA GLU A 28 -11.43 5.23 1.48
C GLU A 28 -10.96 3.83 1.07
N PRO A 29 -10.52 3.63 -0.20
CA PRO A 29 -10.11 2.31 -0.65
C PRO A 29 -9.04 1.78 0.29
N SER A 30 -9.30 0.63 0.90
CA SER A 30 -8.39 -0.01 1.85
C SER A 30 -7.01 -0.12 1.20
N ARG A 31 -6.05 0.65 1.70
CA ARG A 31 -4.67 0.68 1.21
C ARG A 31 -3.80 -0.11 2.16
N VAL A 32 -3.00 -1.03 1.64
CA VAL A 32 -2.10 -1.87 2.42
C VAL A 32 -0.72 -1.81 1.79
N THR A 33 0.31 -1.58 2.60
CA THR A 33 1.71 -1.59 2.17
C THR A 33 2.37 -2.86 2.68
N LEU A 34 2.89 -3.67 1.77
CA LEU A 34 3.62 -4.88 2.07
C LEU A 34 5.11 -4.61 1.98
N THR A 35 5.87 -5.01 2.99
CA THR A 35 7.34 -4.99 2.93
C THR A 35 7.84 -6.41 2.76
N PHE A 36 8.73 -6.60 1.79
CA PHE A 36 9.33 -7.88 1.45
C PHE A 36 10.72 -8.04 2.08
N GLU A 37 11.25 -9.25 2.04
CA GLU A 37 12.60 -9.58 2.52
C GLU A 37 13.70 -8.82 1.75
N SER A 38 13.49 -8.59 0.45
CA SER A 38 14.37 -7.76 -0.39
C SER A 38 14.43 -6.29 0.02
N GLY A 39 13.50 -5.83 0.87
CA GLY A 39 13.26 -4.42 1.17
C GLY A 39 12.34 -3.73 0.18
N TYR A 40 11.87 -4.42 -0.88
CA TYR A 40 10.84 -3.90 -1.76
C TYR A 40 9.54 -3.66 -1.00
N GLN A 41 8.83 -2.61 -1.41
CA GLN A 41 7.53 -2.27 -0.85
C GLN A 41 6.48 -2.25 -1.94
N GLN A 42 5.45 -3.09 -1.80
CA GLN A 42 4.31 -3.11 -2.70
C GLN A 42 3.11 -2.47 -2.01
N VAL A 43 2.55 -1.45 -2.65
CA VAL A 43 1.29 -0.85 -2.21
C VAL A 43 0.16 -1.54 -2.94
N VAL A 44 -0.81 -2.03 -2.18
CA VAL A 44 -2.01 -2.69 -2.68
C VAL A 44 -3.22 -1.85 -2.28
N GLU A 45 -4.00 -1.44 -3.26
CA GLU A 45 -5.17 -0.57 -3.07
C GLU A 45 -6.47 -1.29 -3.46
N GLY A 46 -7.52 -1.00 -2.69
CA GLY A 46 -8.87 -1.50 -2.90
C GLY A 46 -9.12 -2.86 -2.24
N GLY A 47 -10.30 -3.43 -2.49
CA GLY A 47 -10.67 -4.76 -1.98
C GLY A 47 -10.36 -5.90 -2.95
N GLY A 48 -10.37 -7.13 -2.42
CA GLY A 48 -10.31 -8.36 -3.20
C GLY A 48 -8.91 -8.93 -3.37
N CYS A 49 -8.77 -9.88 -4.31
CA CYS A 49 -7.52 -10.60 -4.55
C CYS A 49 -6.54 -9.80 -5.42
N ARG A 50 -5.28 -9.75 -4.99
CA ARG A 50 -4.19 -9.07 -5.66
C ARG A 50 -2.95 -9.96 -5.64
N ALA A 51 -2.30 -10.10 -6.79
CA ALA A 51 -1.03 -10.82 -6.87
C ALA A 51 0.10 -9.97 -6.27
N LEU A 52 1.02 -10.64 -5.59
CA LEU A 52 2.23 -10.03 -5.06
C LEU A 52 3.35 -10.11 -6.09
N GLU A 53 4.28 -9.16 -6.03
CA GLU A 53 5.45 -9.14 -6.90
C GLU A 53 6.29 -10.41 -6.65
N PRO A 54 6.53 -11.23 -7.69
CA PRO A 54 7.36 -12.43 -7.55
C PRO A 54 8.84 -12.06 -7.43
N GLY A 55 9.63 -12.93 -6.79
CA GLY A 55 11.09 -12.76 -6.71
C GLY A 55 11.60 -11.86 -5.60
N GLU A 56 10.71 -11.17 -4.88
CA GLU A 56 11.06 -10.29 -3.75
C GLU A 56 11.23 -11.02 -2.40
N GLY A 57 11.10 -12.35 -2.42
CA GLY A 57 11.19 -13.19 -1.22
C GLY A 57 9.88 -13.23 -0.42
N GLY A 58 9.97 -13.42 0.89
CA GLY A 58 8.81 -13.46 1.78
C GLY A 58 8.34 -12.08 2.24
N VAL A 59 7.06 -11.95 2.56
CA VAL A 59 6.50 -10.77 3.22
C VAL A 59 6.97 -10.73 4.66
N THR A 60 7.61 -9.65 5.08
CA THR A 60 8.09 -9.42 6.45
C THR A 60 7.18 -8.49 7.22
N ALA A 61 6.40 -7.66 6.53
CA ALA A 61 5.47 -6.73 7.16
C ALA A 61 4.27 -6.38 6.30
N VAL A 62 3.19 -6.04 7.00
CA VAL A 62 1.99 -5.45 6.44
C VAL A 62 1.70 -4.18 7.22
N ASP A 63 1.67 -3.03 6.56
CA ASP A 63 1.32 -1.74 7.16
C ASP A 63 0.01 -1.26 6.54
N THR A 64 -0.94 -0.90 7.40
CA THR A 64 -2.27 -0.42 6.99
C THR A 64 -2.57 0.91 7.70
N PRO A 65 -3.11 1.93 6.99
CA PRO A 65 -3.44 3.23 7.58
C PRO A 65 -4.66 3.13 8.52
N ALA A 66 -5.54 2.16 8.27
CA ALA A 66 -6.69 1.82 9.10
C ALA A 66 -6.72 0.30 9.38
N PRO A 67 -7.49 -0.18 10.37
CA PRO A 67 -7.61 -1.62 10.66
C PRO A 67 -8.31 -2.38 9.51
N THR A 68 -7.54 -2.83 8.51
CA THR A 68 -8.02 -3.58 7.35
C THR A 68 -7.78 -5.08 7.55
N LYS A 69 -8.75 -5.92 7.21
CA LYS A 69 -8.56 -7.38 7.23
C LYS A 69 -7.78 -7.81 6.01
N PHE A 70 -6.82 -8.70 6.20
CA PHE A 70 -6.07 -9.26 5.09
C PHE A 70 -5.79 -10.75 5.27
N ALA A 71 -5.58 -11.44 4.15
CA ALA A 71 -5.11 -12.81 4.10
C ALA A 71 -4.08 -12.99 2.98
N LEU A 72 -2.95 -13.61 3.31
CA LEU A 72 -1.85 -13.94 2.41
C LEU A 72 -1.96 -15.40 1.96
N PHE A 73 -1.67 -15.66 0.69
CA PHE A 73 -1.80 -16.98 0.05
C PHE A 73 -0.49 -17.37 -0.64
N THR A 74 -0.12 -18.65 -0.60
CA THR A 74 1.12 -19.17 -1.24
C THR A 74 1.12 -19.13 -2.76
N GLY A 75 -0.05 -19.05 -3.39
CA GLY A 75 -0.20 -18.98 -4.85
C GLY A 75 -0.39 -17.55 -5.34
N THR A 76 -0.32 -17.36 -6.65
CA THR A 76 -0.62 -16.08 -7.32
C THR A 76 -2.12 -15.79 -7.43
N SER A 77 -2.96 -16.73 -6.99
CA SER A 77 -4.41 -16.60 -6.96
C SER A 77 -4.96 -16.90 -5.57
N CYS A 78 -6.01 -16.18 -5.19
CA CYS A 78 -6.70 -16.37 -3.92
C CYS A 78 -7.85 -17.39 -3.99
N GLN A 79 -8.12 -17.94 -5.19
CA GLN A 79 -9.20 -18.93 -5.39
C GLN A 79 -8.71 -20.36 -5.15
N THR A 80 -7.45 -20.66 -5.49
CA THR A 80 -6.86 -22.00 -5.40
C THR A 80 -5.70 -22.08 -4.42
N GLY A 81 -5.21 -20.95 -3.93
CA GLY A 81 -4.11 -20.88 -2.97
C GLY A 81 -4.56 -21.25 -1.55
N ARG A 82 -3.63 -21.79 -0.76
CA ARG A 82 -3.80 -21.97 0.69
C ARG A 82 -3.44 -20.67 1.40
N ALA A 83 -4.31 -20.21 2.30
CA ALA A 83 -3.99 -19.08 3.18
C ALA A 83 -2.85 -19.49 4.14
N VAL A 84 -1.80 -18.69 4.18
CA VAL A 84 -0.61 -18.92 5.02
C VAL A 84 -0.49 -17.98 6.20
N ALA A 85 -1.07 -16.79 6.08
CA ALA A 85 -1.18 -15.84 7.17
C ALA A 85 -2.42 -14.98 6.96
N SER A 86 -3.03 -14.53 8.05
CA SER A 86 -4.11 -13.55 8.01
C SER A 86 -4.03 -12.66 9.23
N GLY A 87 -4.65 -11.49 9.14
CA GLY A 87 -4.61 -10.51 10.21
C GLY A 87 -5.62 -9.39 10.01
N ASN A 88 -5.61 -8.47 10.96
CA ASN A 88 -6.35 -7.22 10.90
C ASN A 88 -5.42 -6.10 11.35
N GLY A 89 -5.25 -5.09 10.51
CA GLY A 89 -4.35 -3.97 10.79
C GLY A 89 -2.88 -4.26 10.45
N SER A 90 -1.99 -3.45 11.00
CA SER A 90 -0.55 -3.55 10.75
C SER A 90 0.08 -4.70 11.54
N VAL A 91 0.96 -5.48 10.91
CA VAL A 91 1.70 -6.59 11.53
C VAL A 91 3.13 -6.70 11.00
N ARG A 92 4.04 -7.16 11.87
CA ARG A 92 5.41 -7.56 11.53
C ARG A 92 5.56 -9.05 11.78
N PHE A 93 6.10 -9.79 10.82
CA PHE A 93 6.33 -11.22 10.96
C PHE A 93 7.77 -11.46 11.42
N GLY A 94 7.94 -12.32 12.43
CA GLY A 94 9.27 -12.75 12.90
C GLY A 94 10.00 -13.67 11.91
N SER A 95 9.26 -14.28 10.99
CA SER A 95 9.79 -15.08 9.88
C SER A 95 9.09 -14.65 8.58
N PRO A 96 9.84 -14.49 7.47
CA PRO A 96 9.27 -14.09 6.18
C PRO A 96 8.17 -15.06 5.71
N ILE A 97 7.02 -14.52 5.29
CA ILE A 97 5.88 -15.31 4.81
C ILE A 97 5.94 -15.40 3.29
N LEU A 98 6.18 -16.60 2.76
CA LEU A 98 6.15 -16.86 1.32
C LEU A 98 4.72 -16.81 0.80
N ALA A 99 4.34 -15.65 0.24
CA ALA A 99 3.02 -15.39 -0.31
C ALA A 99 3.15 -14.88 -1.75
N GLY A 100 2.27 -15.36 -2.63
CA GLY A 100 2.15 -14.91 -4.02
C GLY A 100 0.90 -14.05 -4.26
N ALA A 101 -0.02 -13.98 -3.30
CA ALA A 101 -1.22 -13.16 -3.39
C ALA A 101 -1.71 -12.72 -2.02
N ILE A 102 -2.46 -11.62 -2.01
CA ILE A 102 -3.14 -11.06 -0.85
C ILE A 102 -4.63 -10.83 -1.18
N VAL A 103 -5.50 -11.10 -0.22
CA VAL A 103 -6.90 -10.63 -0.22
C VAL A 103 -7.04 -9.55 0.82
N LEU A 104 -7.63 -8.42 0.43
CA LEU A 104 -8.08 -7.37 1.32
C LEU A 104 -9.60 -7.44 1.49
N GLY A 105 -10.10 -7.31 2.72
CA GLY A 105 -11.54 -7.34 3.03
C GLY A 105 -11.89 -6.62 4.31
#